data_AF-A0A1F6I8L3-F1
#
_entry.id   AF-A0A1F6I8L3-F1
#
_cell.length_a   1.000
_cell.length_b   1.000
_cell.length_c   1.000
_cell.angle_alpha   90.00
_cell.angle_beta   90.00
_cell.angle_gamma   90.00
#
_symmetry.space_group_name_H-M   'P 1'
#
loop_
_entity.id
_entity.type
_entity.pdbx_description
1 polymer ?
#
loop_
_entity_poly.entity_id
_entity_poly.type
_entity_poly.pdbx_seq_one_letter_code
_entity_poly.pdbx_strand_id
1 'polypeptide(L)'
;MSIESLLSTNPSGDEFVRLVQRKAEQMCQSRVHVFLQEFITEGRDGILSTARDLNERGIEIYRGWRASGRISQTEKMSLHINHTGILFGLSGIAVESALVERVFDINEFCGLYEESLRGTPFSSSLSPVDDGVEQLTADHWRHMIALANEDKTLAVFFEPERLDALPVTLQGVLSGMGLLPVIQQHILPEYQVRAASLVTP
;
A
#
# COMPACT_ATOMS: atom_id res chain seq x y z
N MET A 1 12.86 -0.36 8.01
CA MET A 1 12.19 -0.03 9.29
C MET A 1 10.85 -0.77 9.23
N SER A 2 9.71 -0.20 9.67
CA SER A 2 8.38 -0.83 9.51
C SER A 2 7.34 0.23 9.14
N ILE A 3 6.16 -0.17 8.66
CA ILE A 3 5.04 0.77 8.40
C ILE A 3 4.70 1.57 9.66
N GLU A 4 4.69 0.95 10.83
CA GLU A 4 4.42 1.64 12.09
C GLU A 4 5.48 2.71 12.39
N SER A 5 6.75 2.43 12.08
CA SER A 5 7.82 3.44 12.17
C SER A 5 7.67 4.51 11.11
N LEU A 6 7.26 4.16 9.89
CA LEU A 6 6.98 5.12 8.83
C LEU A 6 5.84 6.04 9.25
N LEU A 7 4.77 5.51 9.82
CA LEU A 7 3.62 6.31 10.27
C LEU A 7 3.93 7.09 11.56
N SER A 8 4.97 6.70 12.30
CA SER A 8 5.45 7.48 13.43
C SER A 8 5.95 8.86 12.99
N THR A 9 5.87 9.86 13.86
CA THR A 9 6.32 11.24 13.59
C THR A 9 7.85 11.39 13.46
N ASN A 10 8.58 10.30 13.23
CA ASN A 10 10.02 10.23 13.04
C ASN A 10 10.34 9.63 11.66
N PRO A 11 11.05 10.34 10.75
CA PRO A 11 11.58 11.70 10.90
C PRO A 11 10.48 12.76 11.09
N SER A 12 10.85 13.88 11.70
CA SER A 12 9.98 15.06 11.85
C SER A 12 9.37 15.48 10.50
N GLY A 13 8.20 16.12 10.52
CA GLY A 13 7.47 16.50 9.30
C GLY A 13 8.35 17.19 8.24
N ASP A 14 9.18 18.15 8.63
CA ASP A 14 10.04 18.91 7.71
C ASP A 14 11.20 18.07 7.13
N GLU A 15 11.74 17.13 7.90
CA GLU A 15 12.77 16.21 7.43
C GLU A 15 12.16 15.17 6.48
N PHE A 16 10.98 14.66 6.80
CA PHE A 16 10.22 13.76 5.95
C PHE A 16 9.89 14.41 4.60
N VAL A 17 9.31 15.62 4.59
CA VAL A 17 8.98 16.36 3.36
C VAL A 17 10.22 16.56 2.48
N ARG A 18 11.35 16.98 3.06
CA ARG A 18 12.61 17.17 2.32
C ARG A 18 13.15 15.86 1.73
N LEU A 19 13.06 14.76 2.48
CA LEU A 19 13.47 13.45 2.01
C LEU A 19 12.65 13.02 0.79
N VAL A 20 11.31 13.12 0.90
CA VAL A 20 10.38 12.74 -0.18
C VAL A 20 10.57 13.63 -1.40
N GLN A 21 10.69 14.95 -1.22
CA GLN A 21 10.93 15.90 -2.32
C GLN A 21 12.20 15.54 -3.11
N ARG A 22 13.31 15.29 -2.40
CA ARG A 22 14.58 14.92 -3.04
C ARG A 22 14.48 13.61 -3.82
N LYS A 23 13.81 12.59 -3.26
CA LYS A 23 13.58 11.31 -3.95
C LYS A 23 12.69 11.51 -5.19
N ALA A 24 11.62 12.30 -5.06
CA ALA A 24 10.70 12.61 -6.16
C ALA A 24 11.42 13.28 -7.34
N GLU A 25 12.30 14.25 -7.07
CA GLU A 25 13.13 14.90 -8.10
C GLU A 25 14.10 13.92 -8.77
N GLN A 26 14.74 13.04 -7.99
CA GLN A 26 15.68 12.04 -8.52
C GLN A 26 15.00 11.00 -9.41
N MET A 27 13.79 10.59 -9.03
CA MET A 27 13.03 9.56 -9.73
C MET A 27 12.14 10.12 -10.85
N CYS A 28 12.01 11.46 -10.92
CA CYS A 28 11.06 12.15 -11.79
C CYS A 28 9.61 11.66 -11.57
N GLN A 29 9.23 11.50 -10.31
CA GLN A 29 7.92 11.00 -9.86
C GLN A 29 7.22 12.03 -8.97
N SER A 30 5.91 11.85 -8.73
CA SER A 30 5.21 12.70 -7.77
C SER A 30 5.66 12.42 -6.33
N ARG A 31 5.52 13.40 -5.44
CA ARG A 31 5.81 13.22 -4.00
C ARG A 31 4.92 12.14 -3.38
N VAL A 32 3.66 12.05 -3.83
CA VAL A 32 2.70 11.05 -3.37
C VAL A 32 3.13 9.66 -3.81
N HIS A 33 3.55 9.51 -5.07
CA HIS A 33 4.12 8.28 -5.60
C HIS A 33 5.26 7.76 -4.73
N VAL A 34 6.25 8.63 -4.47
CA VAL A 34 7.41 8.29 -3.66
C VAL A 34 6.99 7.89 -2.25
N PHE A 35 6.05 8.61 -1.63
CA PHE A 35 5.58 8.24 -0.29
C PHE A 35 4.89 6.86 -0.29
N LEU A 36 4.06 6.56 -1.28
CA LEU A 36 3.42 5.25 -1.44
C LEU A 36 4.45 4.13 -1.68
N GLN A 37 5.55 4.40 -2.39
CA GLN A 37 6.67 3.46 -2.53
C GLN A 37 7.38 3.18 -1.19
N GLU A 38 7.45 4.16 -0.28
CA GLU A 38 8.00 3.91 1.07
C GLU A 38 7.13 2.91 1.84
N PHE A 39 5.80 2.89 1.66
CA PHE A 39 4.96 1.86 2.27
C PHE A 39 5.33 0.45 1.81
N ILE A 40 5.65 0.29 0.52
CA ILE A 40 6.07 -0.99 -0.04
C ILE A 40 7.41 -1.42 0.59
N THR A 41 8.37 -0.52 0.62
CA THR A 41 9.72 -0.77 1.15
C THR A 41 9.67 -1.08 2.64
N GLU A 42 9.03 -0.22 3.43
CA GLU A 42 8.97 -0.34 4.88
C GLU A 42 8.09 -1.51 5.32
N GLY A 43 7.01 -1.81 4.59
CA GLY A 43 6.20 -2.99 4.84
C GLY A 43 7.00 -4.28 4.62
N ARG A 44 7.79 -4.35 3.54
CA ARG A 44 8.67 -5.49 3.29
C ARG A 44 9.71 -5.65 4.40
N ASP A 45 10.41 -4.57 4.74
CA ASP A 45 11.44 -4.56 5.78
C ASP A 45 10.87 -4.94 7.15
N GLY A 46 9.68 -4.45 7.49
CA GLY A 46 8.99 -4.77 8.74
C GLY A 46 8.63 -6.25 8.84
N ILE A 47 8.15 -6.86 7.74
CA ILE A 47 7.91 -8.30 7.67
C ILE A 47 9.22 -9.07 7.86
N LEU A 48 10.28 -8.70 7.13
CA LEU A 48 11.58 -9.39 7.21
C LEU A 48 12.20 -9.30 8.60
N SER A 49 12.15 -8.13 9.24
CA SER A 49 12.65 -7.94 10.60
C SER A 49 11.86 -8.80 11.59
N THR A 50 10.53 -8.73 11.55
CA THR A 50 9.68 -9.52 12.45
C THR A 50 9.88 -11.02 12.25
N ALA A 51 10.05 -11.45 11.00
CA ALA A 51 10.35 -12.84 10.67
C ALA A 51 11.69 -13.30 11.21
N ARG A 52 12.74 -12.47 11.07
CA ARG A 52 14.07 -12.76 11.64
C ARG A 52 14.00 -12.90 13.16
N ASP A 53 13.37 -11.96 13.84
CA ASP A 53 13.30 -11.95 15.31
C ASP A 53 12.52 -13.18 15.84
N LEU A 54 11.48 -13.61 15.13
CA LEU A 54 10.74 -14.84 15.41
C LEU A 54 11.58 -16.10 15.13
N ASN A 55 12.32 -16.13 14.02
CA ASN A 55 13.21 -17.23 13.68
C ASN A 55 14.36 -17.39 14.68
N GLU A 56 14.92 -16.29 15.19
CA GLU A 56 15.93 -16.30 16.27
C GLU A 56 15.38 -16.94 17.57
N ARG A 57 14.06 -16.89 17.75
CA ARG A 57 13.33 -17.58 18.85
C ARG A 57 12.84 -18.98 18.48
N GLY A 58 13.24 -19.51 17.32
CA GLY A 58 12.83 -20.82 16.81
C GLY A 58 11.36 -20.91 16.42
N ILE A 59 10.74 -19.80 16.05
CA ILE A 59 9.35 -19.71 15.60
C ILE A 59 9.34 -19.40 14.10
N GLU A 60 9.04 -20.40 13.27
CA GLU A 60 8.90 -20.20 11.83
C GLU A 60 7.52 -19.60 11.48
N ILE A 61 7.52 -18.65 10.55
CA ILE A 61 6.31 -18.09 9.96
C ILE A 61 5.95 -18.91 8.71
N TYR A 62 4.84 -19.64 8.78
CA TYR A 62 4.31 -20.44 7.67
C TYR A 62 2.83 -20.12 7.40
N ARG A 63 2.25 -20.72 6.36
CA ARG A 63 0.80 -20.61 6.07
C ARG A 63 -0.01 -21.04 7.29
N GLY A 64 -0.67 -20.08 7.95
CA GLY A 64 -1.42 -20.32 9.20
C GLY A 64 -0.81 -19.66 10.44
N TRP A 65 0.27 -18.87 10.31
CA TRP A 65 0.89 -18.11 11.41
C TRP A 65 -0.11 -17.27 12.23
N ARG A 66 -1.17 -16.77 11.60
CA ARG A 66 -2.27 -16.04 12.27
C ARG A 66 -2.93 -16.86 13.39
N ALA A 67 -3.01 -18.18 13.23
CA ALA A 67 -3.56 -19.10 14.23
C ALA A 67 -2.52 -19.65 15.21
N SER A 68 -1.23 -19.37 15.00
CA SER A 68 -0.16 -19.86 15.88
C SER A 68 -0.28 -19.26 17.28
N GLY A 69 -0.31 -20.11 18.32
CA GLY A 69 -0.24 -19.67 19.72
C GLY A 69 1.16 -19.25 20.16
N ARG A 70 2.19 -19.47 19.32
CA ARG A 70 3.59 -19.14 19.61
C ARG A 70 3.96 -17.69 19.26
N ILE A 71 3.17 -17.06 18.40
CA ILE A 71 3.34 -15.68 17.97
C ILE A 71 2.41 -14.81 18.82
N SER A 72 2.95 -13.78 19.45
CA SER A 72 2.19 -12.83 20.26
C SER A 72 1.22 -12.01 19.39
N GLN A 73 0.20 -11.42 20.02
CA GLN A 73 -0.73 -10.56 19.28
C GLN A 73 -0.05 -9.31 18.69
N THR A 74 0.96 -8.77 19.37
CA THR A 74 1.73 -7.63 18.87
C THR A 74 2.48 -7.97 17.58
N GLU A 75 3.17 -9.11 17.55
CA GLU A 75 3.88 -9.57 16.34
C GLU A 75 2.90 -9.88 15.20
N LYS A 76 1.74 -10.48 15.54
CA LYS A 76 0.70 -10.74 14.55
C LYS A 76 0.17 -9.46 13.94
N MET A 77 -0.11 -8.47 14.77
CA MET A 77 -0.58 -7.16 14.33
C MET A 77 0.48 -6.48 13.47
N SER A 78 1.75 -6.54 13.87
CA SER A 78 2.83 -5.92 13.10
C SER A 78 3.00 -6.55 11.72
N LEU A 79 3.03 -7.88 11.64
CA LEU A 79 3.02 -8.59 10.37
C LEU A 79 1.81 -8.21 9.49
N HIS A 80 0.63 -8.03 10.11
CA HIS A 80 -0.60 -7.66 9.41
C HIS A 80 -0.56 -6.23 8.88
N ILE A 81 -0.12 -5.26 9.68
CA ILE A 81 0.00 -3.85 9.29
C ILE A 81 1.04 -3.70 8.17
N ASN A 82 2.20 -4.32 8.32
CA ASN A 82 3.26 -4.23 7.32
C ASN A 82 2.83 -4.82 5.96
N HIS A 83 2.13 -5.95 5.99
CA HIS A 83 1.57 -6.55 4.77
C HIS A 83 0.46 -5.70 4.15
N THR A 84 -0.40 -5.12 4.98
CA THR A 84 -1.44 -4.19 4.54
C THR A 84 -0.84 -2.94 3.93
N GLY A 85 0.27 -2.44 4.46
CA GLY A 85 0.98 -1.28 3.93
C GLY A 85 1.54 -1.52 2.53
N ILE A 86 2.10 -2.70 2.25
CA ILE A 86 2.52 -3.08 0.90
C ILE A 86 1.34 -2.97 -0.08
N LEU A 87 0.19 -3.56 0.29
CA LEU A 87 -0.99 -3.54 -0.57
C LEU A 87 -1.50 -2.11 -0.79
N PHE A 88 -1.58 -1.31 0.27
CA PHE A 88 -1.98 0.09 0.21
C PHE A 88 -1.07 0.92 -0.72
N GLY A 89 0.25 0.80 -0.56
CA GLY A 89 1.23 1.51 -1.40
C GLY A 89 1.09 1.15 -2.87
N LEU A 90 0.99 -0.14 -3.19
CA LEU A 90 0.79 -0.62 -4.56
C LEU A 90 -0.53 -0.14 -5.15
N SER A 91 -1.62 -0.19 -4.37
CA SER A 91 -2.93 0.27 -4.85
C SER A 91 -2.95 1.77 -5.09
N GLY A 92 -2.30 2.58 -4.25
CA GLY A 92 -2.20 4.02 -4.48
C GLY A 92 -1.42 4.34 -5.75
N ILE A 93 -0.31 3.63 -6.00
CA ILE A 93 0.47 3.77 -7.24
C ILE A 93 -0.37 3.36 -8.45
N ALA A 94 -1.12 2.27 -8.36
CA ALA A 94 -2.00 1.82 -9.43
C ALA A 94 -3.11 2.84 -9.76
N VAL A 95 -3.67 3.52 -8.74
CA VAL A 95 -4.62 4.62 -8.95
C VAL A 95 -3.96 5.78 -9.70
N GLU A 96 -2.74 6.16 -9.31
CA GLU A 96 -1.99 7.23 -9.98
C GLU A 96 -1.70 6.89 -11.45
N SER A 97 -1.23 5.67 -11.75
CA SER A 97 -1.04 5.20 -13.12
C SER A 97 -2.35 5.19 -13.90
N ALA A 98 -3.44 4.71 -13.31
CA ALA A 98 -4.75 4.66 -13.96
C ALA A 98 -5.33 6.05 -14.28
N LEU A 99 -5.04 7.07 -13.46
CA LEU A 99 -5.40 8.46 -13.74
C LEU A 99 -4.69 9.02 -14.98
N VAL A 100 -3.47 8.56 -15.29
CA VAL A 100 -2.68 9.00 -16.44
C VAL A 100 -2.98 8.17 -17.67
N GLU A 101 -2.88 6.85 -17.54
CA GLU A 101 -2.90 5.90 -18.66
C GLU A 101 -4.32 5.47 -19.04
N ARG A 102 -5.31 5.75 -18.18
CA ARG A 102 -6.72 5.36 -18.33
C ARG A 102 -6.92 3.84 -18.36
N VAL A 103 -5.96 3.10 -17.82
CA VAL A 103 -6.01 1.64 -17.74
C VAL A 103 -5.53 1.16 -16.38
N PHE A 104 -5.96 -0.04 -16.00
CA PHE A 104 -5.40 -0.78 -14.88
C PHE A 104 -4.97 -2.16 -15.35
N ASP A 105 -3.69 -2.48 -15.21
CA ASP A 105 -3.13 -3.78 -15.56
C ASP A 105 -3.00 -4.66 -14.29
N ILE A 106 -3.84 -5.69 -14.20
CA ILE A 106 -3.82 -6.61 -13.05
C ILE A 106 -2.57 -7.48 -13.02
N ASN A 107 -1.97 -7.80 -14.17
CA ASN A 107 -0.77 -8.62 -14.26
C ASN A 107 0.44 -7.82 -13.75
N GLU A 108 0.55 -6.55 -14.13
CA GLU A 108 1.57 -5.66 -13.58
C GLU A 108 1.40 -5.50 -12.06
N PHE A 109 0.17 -5.23 -11.59
CA PHE A 109 -0.13 -5.10 -10.17
C PHE A 109 0.26 -6.36 -9.38
N CYS A 110 -0.16 -7.55 -9.86
CA CYS A 110 0.18 -8.83 -9.23
C CYS A 110 1.70 -9.06 -9.24
N GLY A 111 2.39 -8.76 -10.34
CA GLY A 111 3.84 -8.90 -10.45
C GLY A 111 4.59 -8.01 -9.45
N LEU A 112 4.18 -6.75 -9.30
CA LEU A 112 4.75 -5.83 -8.31
C LEU A 112 4.46 -6.28 -6.87
N TYR A 113 3.27 -6.81 -6.62
CA TYR A 113 2.92 -7.39 -5.32
C TYR A 113 3.78 -8.62 -4.98
N GLU A 114 3.99 -9.51 -5.94
CA GLU A 114 4.88 -10.66 -5.80
C GLU A 114 6.33 -10.26 -5.56
N GLU A 115 6.84 -9.29 -6.31
CA GLU A 115 8.18 -8.74 -6.12
C GLU A 115 8.35 -8.16 -4.71
N SER A 116 7.34 -7.42 -4.24
CA SER A 116 7.34 -6.78 -2.91
C SER A 116 7.40 -7.81 -1.77
N LEU A 117 6.87 -9.01 -1.99
CA LEU A 117 6.90 -10.11 -1.03
C LEU A 117 8.12 -11.04 -1.20
N ARG A 118 8.97 -10.83 -2.21
CA ARG A 118 10.12 -11.71 -2.47
C ARG A 118 11.05 -11.80 -1.26
N GLY A 119 11.34 -13.03 -0.84
CA GLY A 119 12.20 -13.32 0.31
C GLY A 119 11.52 -13.15 1.67
N THR A 120 10.27 -12.68 1.71
CA THR A 120 9.45 -12.68 2.92
C THR A 120 8.84 -14.08 3.15
N PRO A 121 8.42 -14.43 4.38
CA PRO A 121 7.71 -15.69 4.63
C PRO A 121 6.29 -15.73 4.04
N PHE A 122 5.83 -14.66 3.38
CA PHE A 122 4.48 -14.57 2.82
C PHE A 122 4.51 -15.03 1.37
N SER A 123 3.71 -16.05 1.05
CA SER A 123 3.50 -16.45 -0.35
C SER A 123 2.44 -15.56 -0.99
N SER A 124 2.64 -15.16 -2.24
CA SER A 124 1.56 -14.60 -3.05
C SER A 124 0.40 -15.60 -3.13
N SER A 125 -0.80 -15.11 -2.85
CA SER A 125 -2.06 -15.82 -3.08
C SER A 125 -2.91 -15.11 -4.14
N LEU A 126 -2.38 -14.06 -4.77
CA LEU A 126 -3.01 -13.44 -5.92
C LEU A 126 -2.68 -14.33 -7.11
N SER A 127 -3.57 -15.29 -7.39
CA SER A 127 -3.55 -15.95 -8.69
C SER A 127 -3.94 -14.90 -9.74
N PRO A 128 -3.21 -14.77 -10.86
CA PRO A 128 -3.66 -13.94 -11.96
C PRO A 128 -5.07 -14.42 -12.35
N VAL A 129 -6.02 -13.49 -12.26
CA VAL A 129 -7.33 -13.64 -12.89
C VAL A 129 -7.09 -13.46 -14.40
N ASP A 130 -7.84 -14.18 -15.25
CA ASP A 130 -7.72 -14.15 -16.71
C ASP A 130 -7.28 -12.77 -17.25
N ASP A 131 -6.24 -12.77 -18.08
CA ASP A 131 -5.53 -11.61 -18.67
C ASP A 131 -6.42 -10.37 -18.82
N GLY A 132 -6.12 -9.32 -18.07
CA GLY A 132 -6.97 -8.14 -18.04
C GLY A 132 -6.22 -6.82 -17.86
N VAL A 133 -6.01 -6.12 -18.97
CA VAL A 133 -5.91 -4.66 -18.93
C VAL A 133 -7.35 -4.12 -18.88
N GLU A 134 -7.76 -3.62 -17.73
CA GLU A 134 -9.04 -2.93 -17.56
C GLU A 134 -8.94 -1.54 -18.18
N GLN A 135 -9.73 -1.27 -19.22
CA GLN A 135 -9.85 0.07 -19.82
C GLN A 135 -10.90 0.88 -19.05
N LEU A 136 -10.51 2.05 -18.55
CA LEU A 136 -11.44 2.94 -17.85
C LEU A 136 -12.38 3.64 -18.83
N THR A 137 -13.68 3.57 -18.57
CA THR A 137 -14.64 4.36 -19.35
C THR A 137 -14.39 5.86 -19.13
N ALA A 138 -14.81 6.68 -20.10
CA ALA A 138 -14.64 8.13 -19.99
C ALA A 138 -15.35 8.74 -18.77
N ASP A 139 -16.49 8.17 -18.35
CA ASP A 139 -17.22 8.62 -17.15
C ASP A 139 -16.49 8.21 -15.87
N HIS A 140 -16.01 6.96 -15.80
CA HIS A 140 -15.24 6.46 -14.66
C HIS A 140 -13.94 7.23 -14.47
N TRP A 141 -13.17 7.43 -15.55
CA TRP A 141 -11.95 8.24 -15.50
C TRP A 141 -12.22 9.69 -15.07
N ARG A 142 -13.31 10.31 -15.56
CA ARG A 142 -13.73 11.65 -15.10
C ARG A 142 -14.07 11.68 -13.62
N HIS A 143 -14.72 10.63 -13.11
CA HIS A 143 -15.02 10.50 -11.69
C HIS A 143 -13.75 10.39 -10.85
N MET A 144 -12.79 9.55 -11.26
CA MET A 144 -11.49 9.44 -10.61
C MET A 144 -10.75 10.79 -10.59
N ILE A 145 -10.73 11.53 -11.71
CA ILE A 145 -10.11 12.86 -11.76
C ILE A 145 -10.79 13.83 -10.79
N ALA A 146 -12.11 13.80 -10.67
CA ALA A 146 -12.84 14.68 -9.74
C ALA A 146 -12.39 14.43 -8.30
N LEU A 147 -12.29 13.16 -7.88
CA LEU A 147 -11.80 12.80 -6.54
C LEU A 147 -10.33 13.15 -6.34
N ALA A 148 -9.45 12.90 -7.32
CA ALA A 148 -8.05 13.29 -7.26
C ALA A 148 -7.83 14.82 -7.27
N ASN A 149 -8.85 15.60 -7.63
CA ASN A 149 -8.86 17.06 -7.49
C ASN A 149 -9.36 17.52 -6.13
N GLU A 150 -10.31 16.79 -5.53
CA GLU A 150 -10.77 17.00 -4.16
C GLU A 150 -9.67 16.67 -3.14
N ASP A 151 -9.00 15.54 -3.30
CA ASP A 151 -7.91 15.08 -2.44
C ASP A 151 -6.67 14.72 -3.26
N LYS A 152 -5.65 15.58 -3.15
CA LYS A 152 -4.36 15.41 -3.84
C LYS A 152 -3.50 14.29 -3.25
N THR A 153 -3.83 13.77 -2.06
CA THR A 153 -3.13 12.66 -1.43
C THR A 153 -3.60 11.30 -1.95
N LEU A 154 -4.69 11.25 -2.72
CA LEU A 154 -5.36 10.02 -3.18
C LEU A 154 -5.95 9.16 -2.05
N ALA A 155 -5.96 9.63 -0.80
CA ALA A 155 -6.53 8.90 0.32
C ALA A 155 -8.03 8.66 0.15
N VAL A 156 -8.74 9.62 -0.47
CA VAL A 156 -10.17 9.55 -0.77
C VAL A 156 -10.59 8.25 -1.46
N PHE A 157 -9.73 7.65 -2.29
CA PHE A 157 -10.05 6.39 -2.99
C PHE A 157 -10.17 5.16 -2.09
N PHE A 158 -9.68 5.24 -0.86
CA PHE A 158 -9.72 4.16 0.12
C PHE A 158 -10.79 4.36 1.20
N GLU A 159 -11.52 5.48 1.15
CA GLU A 159 -12.66 5.75 2.02
C GLU A 159 -13.82 4.79 1.68
N PRO A 160 -14.52 4.24 2.69
CA PRO A 160 -15.57 3.24 2.47
C PRO A 160 -16.62 3.64 1.43
N GLU A 161 -16.99 4.91 1.39
CA GLU A 161 -18.03 5.49 0.54
C GLU A 161 -17.54 5.89 -0.87
N ARG A 162 -16.25 5.70 -1.18
CA ARG A 162 -15.61 6.12 -2.43
C ARG A 162 -14.92 4.98 -3.20
N LEU A 163 -15.02 3.75 -2.70
CA LEU A 163 -14.34 2.59 -3.29
C LEU A 163 -14.82 2.27 -4.72
N ASP A 164 -16.02 2.71 -5.09
CA ASP A 164 -16.59 2.57 -6.43
C ASP A 164 -15.85 3.40 -7.49
N ALA A 165 -15.03 4.36 -7.07
CA ALA A 165 -14.17 5.11 -7.97
C ALA A 165 -12.91 4.36 -8.39
N LEU A 166 -12.50 3.31 -7.67
CA LEU A 166 -11.35 2.48 -8.07
C LEU A 166 -11.66 1.70 -9.37
N PRO A 167 -10.63 1.29 -10.13
CA PRO A 167 -10.79 0.24 -11.14
C PRO A 167 -11.48 -0.98 -10.52
N VAL A 168 -12.46 -1.56 -11.23
CA VAL A 168 -13.32 -2.65 -10.71
C VAL A 168 -12.47 -3.86 -10.33
N THR A 169 -11.42 -4.15 -11.12
CA THR A 169 -10.50 -5.25 -10.85
C THR A 169 -9.69 -4.98 -9.60
N LEU A 170 -9.18 -3.76 -9.40
CA LEU A 170 -8.45 -3.38 -8.19
C LEU A 170 -9.35 -3.43 -6.94
N GLN A 171 -10.59 -2.97 -7.06
CA GLN A 171 -11.59 -3.08 -5.99
C GLN A 171 -11.83 -4.55 -5.61
N GLY A 172 -11.95 -5.44 -6.60
CA GLY A 172 -12.10 -6.88 -6.41
C GLY A 172 -10.92 -7.49 -5.66
N VAL A 173 -9.69 -7.09 -6.00
CA VAL A 173 -8.46 -7.53 -5.30
C VAL A 173 -8.46 -7.09 -3.85
N LEU A 174 -8.67 -5.79 -3.59
CA LEU A 174 -8.65 -5.22 -2.23
C LEU A 174 -9.72 -5.87 -1.33
N SER A 175 -10.90 -6.13 -1.88
CA SER A 175 -12.00 -6.80 -1.19
C SER A 175 -11.70 -8.28 -0.94
N GLY A 176 -11.22 -9.00 -1.96
CA GLY A 176 -10.92 -10.43 -1.88
C GLY A 176 -9.79 -10.78 -0.91
N MET A 177 -8.83 -9.86 -0.72
CA MET A 177 -7.76 -10.03 0.27
C MET A 177 -8.20 -9.76 1.71
N GLY A 178 -9.35 -9.09 1.91
CA GLY A 178 -9.87 -8.77 3.24
C GLY A 178 -9.01 -7.80 4.06
N LEU A 179 -8.10 -7.07 3.40
CA LEU A 179 -7.19 -6.12 4.05
C LEU A 179 -7.73 -4.68 4.05
N LEU A 180 -8.78 -4.40 3.28
CA LEU A 180 -9.37 -3.07 3.19
C LEU A 180 -9.83 -2.48 4.54
N PRO A 181 -10.46 -3.25 5.46
CA PRO A 181 -10.77 -2.73 6.80
C PRO A 181 -9.52 -2.32 7.58
N VAL A 182 -8.40 -3.04 7.39
CA VAL A 182 -7.13 -2.73 8.05
C VAL A 182 -6.51 -1.47 7.48
N ILE A 183 -6.59 -1.28 6.15
CA ILE A 183 -6.19 -0.03 5.48
C ILE A 183 -6.94 1.14 6.12
N GLN A 184 -8.27 1.05 6.16
CA GLN A 184 -9.14 2.14 6.62
C GLN A 184 -8.95 2.47 8.11
N GLN A 185 -8.72 1.46 8.95
CA GLN A 185 -8.62 1.66 10.40
C GLN A 185 -7.22 2.04 10.88
N HIS A 186 -6.16 1.53 10.23
CA HIS A 186 -4.80 1.60 10.78
C HIS A 186 -3.80 2.32 9.88
N ILE A 187 -4.07 2.44 8.57
CA ILE A 187 -3.13 3.04 7.63
C ILE A 187 -3.61 4.40 7.15
N LEU A 188 -4.86 4.46 6.70
CA LEU A 188 -5.43 5.63 6.03
C LEU A 188 -5.39 6.91 6.88
N PRO A 189 -5.76 6.90 8.18
CA PRO A 189 -5.75 8.13 8.98
C PRO A 189 -4.35 8.73 9.14
N GLU A 190 -3.36 7.89 9.43
CA GLU A 190 -1.96 8.33 9.61
C GLU A 190 -1.33 8.74 8.28
N TYR A 191 -1.66 8.02 7.20
CA TYR A 191 -1.26 8.39 5.85
C TYR A 191 -1.78 9.79 5.49
N GLN A 192 -3.07 10.08 5.70
CA GLN A 192 -3.68 11.37 5.38
C GLN A 192 -2.96 12.52 6.08
N VAL A 193 -2.70 12.37 7.39
CA VAL A 193 -1.98 13.39 8.19
C VAL A 193 -0.60 13.66 7.59
N ARG A 194 0.14 12.61 7.24
CA ARG A 194 1.52 12.76 6.76
C ARG A 194 1.59 13.22 5.30
N ALA A 195 0.72 12.70 4.44
CA ALA A 195 0.65 13.04 3.02
C ALA A 195 0.15 14.47 2.79
N ALA A 196 -0.67 15.04 3.68
CA ALA A 196 -1.13 16.42 3.58
C ALA A 196 0.04 17.42 3.44
N SER A 197 1.14 17.18 4.16
CA SER A 197 2.36 18.01 4.09
C SER A 197 3.09 17.95 2.73
N LEU A 198 2.81 16.91 1.92
CA LEU A 198 3.43 16.70 0.61
C LEU A 198 2.63 17.35 -0.53
N VAL A 199 1.37 17.69 -0.30
CA VAL A 199 0.46 18.19 -1.34
C VAL A 199 0.05 19.64 -1.14
N THR A 200 0.40 20.24 0.00
CA THR A 200 0.31 21.70 0.19
C THR A 200 1.24 22.44 -0.78
N PRO A 201 0.79 23.60 -1.33
CA PRO A 201 1.56 24.41 -2.27
C PRO A 201 2.93 24.87 -1.76
#